data_AF-A0A0F9DZ76-F1
#
_entry.id   AF-A0A0F9DZ76-F1
#
_cell.length_a   1.000
_cell.length_b   1.000
_cell.length_c   1.000
_cell.angle_alpha   90.00
_cell.angle_beta   90.00
_cell.angle_gamma   90.00
#
_symmetry.space_group_name_H-M   'P 1'
#
loop_
_entity.id
_entity.type
_entity.pdbx_description
1 polymer ?
#
loop_
_entity_poly.entity_id
_entity_poly.type
_entity_poly.pdbx_seq_one_letter_code
_entity_poly.pdbx_strand_id
1 'polypeptide(L)'
;LEGKTEKKEIEPAGFILAFFRVIPTILKHTKFSDCSENKDRERTHMMVLFGFIGLFMVTSIFFFAIYGFQNHGPYSQLNPVKWLANISGVALIVGSSLMIKNRLVKTDQFSIYKDWYLLGLALALGLSGMLTEITRLAGWGELSYFIYFVHPYNEYTGRM
;
A
#
# COMPACT_ATOMS: atom_id res chain seq x y z
N LEU A 1 -5.81 -29.36 19.41
CA LEU A 1 -6.23 -28.92 20.77
C LEU A 1 -6.51 -27.43 20.71
N GLU A 2 -7.70 -27.07 20.20
CA GLU A 2 -8.11 -25.68 20.08
C GLU A 2 -8.89 -25.33 21.36
N GLY A 3 -8.18 -24.77 22.34
CA GLY A 3 -8.73 -24.42 23.64
C GLY A 3 -9.64 -23.20 23.53
N LYS A 4 -10.93 -23.43 23.30
CA LYS A 4 -11.94 -22.37 23.47
C LYS A 4 -12.08 -22.05 24.96
N THR A 5 -12.15 -20.76 25.26
CA THR A 5 -12.19 -20.24 26.63
C THR A 5 -13.57 -20.47 27.25
N GLU A 6 -13.62 -21.06 28.45
CA GLU A 6 -14.87 -21.34 29.19
C GLU A 6 -15.44 -20.11 29.94
N LYS A 7 -14.75 -18.97 29.89
CA LYS A 7 -15.18 -17.74 30.59
C LYS A 7 -16.26 -17.00 29.77
N LYS A 8 -17.47 -16.89 30.33
CA LYS A 8 -18.63 -16.16 29.78
C LYS A 8 -18.53 -14.64 29.90
N GLU A 9 -17.71 -14.12 30.81
CA GLU A 9 -17.55 -12.68 31.06
C GLU A 9 -16.20 -12.18 30.56
N ILE A 10 -16.23 -11.11 29.77
CA ILE A 10 -15.04 -10.50 29.21
C ILE A 10 -14.40 -9.65 30.30
N GLU A 11 -13.29 -10.14 30.86
CA GLU A 11 -12.50 -9.41 31.85
C GLU A 11 -11.75 -8.27 31.13
N PRO A 12 -12.14 -6.99 31.30
CA PRO A 12 -11.68 -5.90 30.43
C PRO A 12 -10.16 -5.67 30.50
N ALA A 13 -9.56 -5.85 31.67
CA ALA A 13 -8.11 -5.77 31.85
C ALA A 13 -7.37 -6.91 31.11
N GLY A 14 -7.90 -8.13 31.16
CA GLY A 14 -7.35 -9.29 30.46
C GLY A 14 -7.48 -9.15 28.93
N PHE A 15 -8.59 -8.59 28.46
CA PHE A 15 -8.81 -8.29 27.04
C PHE A 15 -7.83 -7.23 26.51
N ILE A 16 -7.64 -6.13 27.25
CA ILE A 16 -6.70 -5.06 26.88
C ILE A 16 -5.26 -5.60 26.83
N LEU A 17 -4.85 -6.39 27.83
CA LEU A 17 -3.52 -6.99 27.86
C LEU A 17 -3.31 -7.96 26.69
N ALA A 18 -4.31 -8.80 26.38
CA ALA A 18 -4.27 -9.70 25.24
C ALA A 18 -4.19 -8.93 23.91
N PHE A 19 -4.93 -7.84 23.78
CA PHE A 19 -4.91 -6.97 22.60
C PHE A 19 -3.50 -6.43 22.33
N PHE A 20 -2.87 -5.79 23.33
CA PHE A 20 -1.50 -5.26 23.17
C PHE A 20 -0.46 -6.34 22.89
N ARG A 21 -0.62 -7.55 23.46
CA ARG A 21 0.27 -8.68 23.21
C ARG A 21 0.18 -9.23 21.79
N VAL A 22 -0.96 -9.07 21.13
CA VAL A 22 -1.20 -9.55 19.76
C VAL A 22 -0.69 -8.56 18.70
N ILE A 23 -0.59 -7.27 19.01
CA ILE A 23 -0.07 -6.23 18.08
C ILE A 23 1.26 -6.63 17.40
N PRO A 24 2.34 -7.02 18.10
CA PRO A 24 3.60 -7.36 17.45
C PRO A 24 3.48 -8.59 16.54
N THR A 25 2.62 -9.55 16.88
CA THR A 25 2.33 -10.74 16.06
C THR A 25 1.60 -10.35 14.78
N ILE A 26 0.65 -9.41 14.87
CA ILE A 26 -0.06 -8.86 13.71
C ILE A 26 0.92 -8.06 12.84
N LEU A 27 1.68 -7.12 13.41
CA LEU A 27 2.60 -6.28 12.62
C LEU A 27 3.66 -7.08 11.89
N LYS A 28 4.27 -8.07 12.56
CA LYS A 28 5.28 -8.95 11.95
C LYS A 28 4.67 -10.02 11.04
N HIS A 29 3.34 -10.15 10.98
CA HIS A 29 2.61 -11.16 10.20
C HIS A 29 3.19 -12.59 10.36
N THR A 30 3.76 -12.93 11.53
CA THR A 30 4.53 -14.18 11.73
C THR A 30 3.70 -15.44 11.59
N LYS A 31 2.38 -15.35 11.80
CA LYS A 31 1.47 -16.47 11.61
C LYS A 31 1.21 -16.80 10.14
N PHE A 32 1.38 -15.84 9.24
CA PHE A 32 1.29 -16.09 7.81
C PHE A 32 2.55 -16.79 7.27
N SER A 33 3.73 -16.49 7.85
CA SER A 33 4.99 -17.15 7.48
C SER A 33 5.07 -18.62 7.89
N ASP A 34 4.21 -19.05 8.82
CA ASP A 34 4.10 -20.44 9.27
C ASP A 34 3.39 -21.33 8.21
N CYS A 35 2.71 -20.76 7.21
CA CYS A 35 1.95 -21.50 6.19
C CYS A 35 2.81 -21.83 4.96
N SER A 36 3.18 -23.09 4.77
CA SER A 36 4.07 -23.53 3.67
C SER A 36 3.37 -23.71 2.32
N GLU A 37 2.08 -24.05 2.30
CA GLU A 37 1.33 -24.35 1.05
C GLU A 37 1.06 -23.11 0.18
N ASN A 38 1.10 -21.90 0.75
CA ASN A 38 0.71 -20.67 0.05
C ASN A 38 1.70 -19.51 0.24
N LYS A 39 3.01 -19.80 0.31
CA LYS A 39 4.08 -18.81 0.45
C LYS A 39 4.06 -17.71 -0.63
N ASP A 40 3.63 -18.03 -1.85
CA ASP A 40 3.53 -17.02 -2.92
C ASP A 40 2.42 -15.99 -2.66
N ARG A 41 1.33 -16.41 -2.03
CA ARG A 41 0.22 -15.52 -1.66
C ARG A 41 0.60 -14.61 -0.49
N GLU A 42 1.34 -15.14 0.47
CA GLU A 42 1.89 -14.36 1.58
C GLU A 42 2.84 -13.27 1.08
N ARG A 43 3.86 -13.64 0.31
CA ARG A 43 4.87 -12.69 -0.19
C ARG A 43 4.22 -11.56 -1.00
N THR A 44 3.30 -11.90 -1.89
CA THR A 44 2.61 -10.91 -2.73
C THR A 44 1.71 -9.99 -1.94
N HIS A 45 0.99 -10.48 -0.92
CA HIS A 45 0.25 -9.62 0.01
C HIS A 45 1.16 -8.68 0.78
N MET A 46 2.28 -9.17 1.32
CA MET A 46 3.21 -8.35 2.11
C MET A 46 3.80 -7.21 1.28
N MET A 47 4.16 -7.46 0.01
CA MET A 47 4.64 -6.41 -0.91
C MET A 47 3.61 -5.30 -1.10
N VAL A 48 2.33 -5.65 -1.34
CA VAL A 48 1.25 -4.67 -1.51
C VAL A 48 0.98 -3.92 -0.21
N LEU A 49 0.89 -4.61 0.92
CA LEU A 49 0.62 -4.01 2.23
C LEU A 49 1.71 -3.00 2.63
N PHE A 50 2.98 -3.41 2.60
CA PHE A 50 4.09 -2.52 2.94
C PHE A 50 4.28 -1.42 1.90
N GLY A 51 3.95 -1.67 0.62
CA GLY A 51 3.89 -0.63 -0.40
C GLY A 51 2.88 0.47 -0.06
N PHE A 52 1.65 0.11 0.32
CA PHE A 52 0.64 1.08 0.76
C PHE A 52 1.05 1.84 2.02
N ILE A 53 1.59 1.14 3.03
CA ILE A 53 2.06 1.78 4.27
C ILE A 53 3.19 2.78 3.97
N GLY A 54 4.14 2.39 3.13
CA GLY A 54 5.25 3.25 2.70
C GLY A 54 4.76 4.50 1.96
N LEU A 55 3.86 4.33 0.98
CA LEU A 55 3.26 5.45 0.24
C LEU A 55 2.43 6.38 1.14
N PHE A 56 1.71 5.83 2.13
CA PHE A 56 0.96 6.62 3.11
C PHE A 56 1.89 7.45 4.01
N MET A 57 2.99 6.87 4.48
CA MET A 57 4.00 7.60 5.26
C MET A 57 4.63 8.74 4.46
N VAL A 58 5.04 8.46 3.21
CA VAL A 58 5.59 9.48 2.30
C VAL A 58 4.60 10.64 2.11
N THR A 59 3.33 10.31 1.85
CA THR A 59 2.28 11.31 1.65
C THR A 59 2.09 12.16 2.89
N SER A 60 2.09 11.55 4.08
CA SER A 60 1.95 12.26 5.34
C SER A 60 3.15 13.17 5.62
N ILE A 61 4.37 12.72 5.36
CA ILE A 61 5.58 13.54 5.53
C ILE A 61 5.53 14.77 4.62
N PHE A 62 5.22 14.60 3.32
CA PHE A 62 5.11 15.73 2.40
C PHE A 62 3.92 16.63 2.70
N PHE A 63 2.81 16.09 3.21
CA PHE A 63 1.69 16.90 3.67
C PHE A 63 2.11 17.86 4.78
N PHE A 64 2.81 17.38 5.81
CA PHE A 64 3.34 18.25 6.87
C PHE A 64 4.45 19.18 6.38
N ALA A 65 5.33 18.73 5.48
CA ALA A 65 6.39 19.57 4.92
C ALA A 65 5.84 20.76 4.13
N ILE A 66 4.85 20.51 3.27
CA ILE A 66 4.27 21.53 2.38
C ILE A 66 3.30 22.42 3.16
N TYR A 67 2.30 21.84 3.85
CA TYR A 67 1.24 22.64 4.47
C TYR A 67 1.59 23.09 5.90
N GLY A 68 2.33 22.27 6.65
CA GLY A 68 2.76 22.62 8.01
C GLY A 68 3.97 23.57 8.03
N PHE A 69 5.03 23.19 7.32
CA PHE A 69 6.30 23.94 7.32
C PHE A 69 6.46 24.90 6.14
N GLN A 70 5.48 24.97 5.22
CA GLN A 70 5.52 25.85 4.04
C GLN A 70 6.77 25.62 3.16
N ASN A 71 7.36 24.42 3.23
CA ASN A 71 8.52 24.05 2.45
C ASN A 71 8.06 23.49 1.10
N HIS A 72 7.96 24.37 0.12
CA HIS A 72 7.52 24.04 -1.23
C HIS A 72 8.70 23.49 -2.06
N GLY A 73 8.41 22.55 -2.96
CA GLY A 73 9.42 21.98 -3.86
C GLY A 73 10.08 23.02 -4.78
N PRO A 74 11.11 22.63 -5.57
CA PRO A 74 11.41 21.25 -5.99
C PRO A 74 12.35 20.49 -5.04
N TYR A 75 11.96 19.27 -4.65
CA TYR A 75 12.82 18.38 -3.86
C TYR A 75 13.83 17.64 -4.72
N SER A 76 15.07 17.55 -4.24
CA SER A 76 16.13 16.75 -4.86
C SER A 76 15.71 15.30 -5.06
N GLN A 77 16.13 14.69 -6.17
CA GLN A 77 15.95 13.25 -6.43
C GLN A 77 16.71 12.37 -5.42
N LEU A 78 17.72 12.92 -4.75
CA LEU A 78 18.47 12.22 -3.70
C LEU A 78 17.78 12.28 -2.32
N ASN A 79 16.60 12.90 -2.23
CA ASN A 79 15.87 12.95 -0.97
C ASN A 79 15.46 11.53 -0.52
N PRO A 80 15.79 11.11 0.71
CA PRO A 80 15.51 9.75 1.19
C PRO A 80 14.00 9.41 1.21
N VAL A 81 13.13 10.40 1.39
CA VAL A 81 11.67 10.23 1.36
C VAL A 81 11.19 9.89 -0.06
N LYS A 82 11.87 10.41 -1.09
CA LYS A 82 11.58 10.04 -2.49
C LYS A 82 12.03 8.62 -2.81
N TRP A 83 13.20 8.20 -2.31
CA TRP A 83 13.62 6.80 -2.44
C TRP A 83 12.62 5.84 -1.80
N LEU A 84 12.11 6.19 -0.61
CA LEU A 84 11.04 5.43 0.02
C LEU A 84 9.78 5.39 -0.86
N ALA A 85 9.41 6.51 -1.49
CA ALA A 85 8.28 6.57 -2.41
C ALA A 85 8.46 5.62 -3.60
N ASN A 86 9.63 5.63 -4.23
CA ASN A 86 9.91 4.86 -5.44
C ASN A 86 9.97 3.36 -5.11
N ILE A 87 10.61 2.98 -4.00
CA ILE A 87 10.63 1.59 -3.52
C ILE A 87 9.19 1.12 -3.22
N SER A 88 8.39 1.94 -2.55
CA SER A 88 7.01 1.60 -2.19
C SER A 88 6.10 1.50 -3.41
N GLY A 89 6.27 2.41 -4.39
CA GLY A 89 5.55 2.38 -5.66
C GLY A 89 5.88 1.15 -6.50
N VAL A 90 7.16 0.80 -6.60
CA VAL A 90 7.59 -0.44 -7.28
C VAL A 90 7.07 -1.67 -6.55
N ALA A 91 7.14 -1.71 -5.21
CA ALA A 91 6.60 -2.81 -4.42
C ALA A 91 5.09 -3.00 -4.64
N LEU A 92 4.33 -1.91 -4.73
CA LEU A 92 2.91 -1.93 -5.03
C LEU A 92 2.64 -2.49 -6.43
N ILE A 93 3.32 -1.99 -7.47
CA ILE A 93 3.15 -2.49 -8.86
C ILE A 93 3.49 -3.98 -8.97
N VAL A 94 4.66 -4.37 -8.46
CA VAL A 94 5.12 -5.76 -8.56
C VAL A 94 4.24 -6.68 -7.72
N GLY A 95 3.90 -6.29 -6.50
CA GLY A 95 3.02 -7.05 -5.61
C GLY A 95 1.65 -7.27 -6.22
N SER A 96 1.00 -6.21 -6.73
CA SER A 96 -0.31 -6.29 -7.38
C SER A 96 -0.26 -7.12 -8.67
N SER A 97 0.79 -6.96 -9.49
CA SER A 97 0.96 -7.76 -10.72
C SER A 97 1.11 -9.25 -10.42
N LEU A 98 1.90 -9.60 -9.40
CA LEU A 98 2.06 -10.99 -8.96
C LEU A 98 0.77 -11.55 -8.34
N MET A 99 0.01 -10.75 -7.59
CA MET A 99 -1.32 -11.15 -7.11
C MET A 99 -2.29 -11.47 -8.24
N ILE A 100 -2.30 -10.65 -9.31
CA ILE A 100 -3.11 -10.90 -10.50
C ILE A 100 -2.70 -12.22 -11.15
N LYS A 101 -1.39 -12.41 -11.38
CA LYS A 101 -0.85 -13.65 -11.94
C LYS A 101 -1.27 -14.88 -11.12
N ASN A 102 -1.11 -14.82 -9.80
CA ASN A 102 -1.46 -15.92 -8.90
C ASN A 102 -2.95 -16.25 -8.97
N ARG A 103 -3.82 -15.23 -9.08
CA ARG A 103 -5.28 -15.42 -9.19
C ARG A 103 -5.70 -15.97 -10.55
N LEU A 104 -5.00 -15.61 -11.63
CA LEU A 104 -5.26 -16.16 -12.97
C LEU A 104 -4.83 -17.63 -13.10
N VAL A 105 -3.78 -18.05 -12.39
CA VAL A 105 -3.27 -19.43 -12.44
C VAL A 105 -4.04 -20.37 -11.50
N LYS A 106 -4.48 -19.89 -10.33
CA LYS A 106 -5.24 -20.67 -9.35
C LYS A 106 -6.74 -20.37 -9.44
N THR A 107 -7.41 -21.01 -10.40
CA THR A 107 -8.85 -20.82 -10.66
C THR A 107 -9.77 -21.61 -9.73
N ASP A 108 -9.19 -22.39 -8.82
CA ASP A 108 -9.89 -23.19 -7.79
C ASP A 108 -10.42 -22.32 -6.63
N GLN A 109 -10.02 -21.05 -6.55
CA GLN A 109 -10.42 -20.12 -5.49
C GLN A 109 -11.64 -19.29 -5.92
N PHE A 110 -12.64 -19.19 -5.04
CA PHE A 110 -13.75 -18.26 -5.24
C PHE A 110 -13.24 -16.80 -5.19
N SER A 111 -13.63 -16.02 -6.19
CA SER A 111 -13.28 -14.60 -6.32
C SER A 111 -14.54 -13.78 -6.52
N ILE A 112 -14.68 -12.69 -5.77
CA ILE A 112 -15.80 -11.76 -5.91
C ILE A 112 -15.34 -10.54 -6.72
N TYR A 113 -16.28 -9.83 -7.37
CA TYR A 113 -16.01 -8.59 -8.12
C TYR A 113 -15.15 -7.59 -7.33
N LYS A 114 -15.41 -7.44 -6.02
CA LYS A 114 -14.66 -6.52 -5.15
C LYS A 114 -13.16 -6.83 -5.09
N ASP A 115 -12.79 -8.11 -5.16
CA ASP A 115 -11.38 -8.52 -5.14
C ASP A 115 -10.65 -8.02 -6.40
N TRP A 116 -11.29 -8.18 -7.56
CA TRP A 116 -10.76 -7.71 -8.84
C TRP A 116 -10.74 -6.20 -8.95
N TYR A 117 -11.78 -5.55 -8.44
CA TYR A 117 -11.85 -4.08 -8.38
C TYR A 117 -10.72 -3.51 -7.53
N LEU A 118 -10.52 -4.00 -6.30
CA LEU A 118 -9.47 -3.52 -5.40
C LEU A 118 -8.07 -3.80 -5.97
N LEU A 119 -7.88 -4.97 -6.59
CA LEU A 119 -6.60 -5.36 -7.17
C LEU A 119 -6.26 -4.52 -8.41
N GLY A 120 -7.25 -4.28 -9.27
CA GLY A 120 -7.13 -3.38 -10.42
C GLY A 120 -6.85 -1.95 -10.00
N LEU A 121 -7.55 -1.46 -8.98
CA LEU A 121 -7.36 -0.13 -8.41
C LEU A 121 -5.95 0.04 -7.81
N ALA A 122 -5.45 -0.94 -7.06
CA ALA A 122 -4.11 -0.92 -6.50
C ALA A 122 -3.02 -0.86 -7.59
N LEU A 123 -3.18 -1.66 -8.65
CA LEU A 123 -2.25 -1.64 -9.78
C LEU A 123 -2.33 -0.33 -10.57
N ALA A 124 -3.55 0.15 -10.86
CA ALA A 124 -3.77 1.41 -11.57
C ALA A 124 -3.17 2.60 -10.81
N LEU A 125 -3.36 2.64 -9.48
CA LEU A 125 -2.73 3.63 -8.59
C LEU A 125 -1.20 3.59 -8.68
N GLY A 126 -0.60 2.41 -8.53
CA GLY A 126 0.84 2.25 -8.60
C GLY A 126 1.41 2.70 -9.95
N LEU A 127 0.80 2.25 -11.06
CA LEU A 127 1.23 2.58 -12.42
C LEU A 127 1.10 4.07 -12.73
N SER A 128 -0.06 4.66 -12.46
CA SER A 128 -0.28 6.09 -12.72
C SER A 128 0.61 6.98 -11.84
N GLY A 129 0.86 6.60 -10.58
CA GLY A 129 1.78 7.31 -9.70
C GLY A 129 3.22 7.32 -10.23
N MET A 130 3.76 6.16 -10.61
CA MET A 130 5.11 6.06 -11.17
C MET A 130 5.22 6.74 -12.54
N LEU A 131 4.18 6.62 -13.38
CA LEU A 131 4.14 7.28 -14.68
C LEU A 131 4.13 8.81 -14.54
N THR A 132 3.47 9.35 -13.52
CA THR A 132 3.51 10.78 -13.18
C THR A 132 4.94 11.23 -12.90
N GLU A 133 5.70 10.47 -12.11
CA GLU A 133 7.10 10.80 -11.83
C GLU A 133 7.95 10.79 -13.09
N ILE A 134 7.84 9.74 -13.91
CA ILE A 134 8.62 9.56 -15.14
C ILE A 134 8.34 10.68 -16.13
N THR A 135 7.07 11.00 -16.36
CA THR A 135 6.67 12.01 -17.35
C THR A 135 7.05 13.41 -16.92
N ARG A 136 7.00 13.69 -15.61
CA ARG A 136 7.49 14.94 -15.04
C ARG A 136 9.02 15.06 -15.18
N LEU A 137 9.75 13.96 -15.01
CA LEU A 137 11.20 13.91 -15.22
C LEU A 137 11.60 14.03 -16.70
N ALA A 138 10.76 13.51 -17.60
CA ALA A 138 10.95 13.61 -19.05
C ALA A 138 10.60 15.00 -19.62
N GLY A 139 10.06 15.92 -18.79
CA GLY A 139 9.65 17.26 -19.22
C GLY A 139 8.37 17.28 -20.07
N TRP A 140 7.60 16.18 -20.10
CA TRP A 140 6.37 16.07 -20.89
C TRP A 140 5.18 16.67 -20.14
N GLY A 141 5.14 18.00 -20.05
CA GLY A 141 4.16 18.75 -19.26
C GLY A 141 2.71 18.34 -19.53
N GLU A 142 2.28 18.33 -20.80
CA GLU A 142 0.90 17.98 -21.19
C GLU A 142 0.50 16.59 -20.69
N LEU A 143 1.39 15.61 -20.85
CA LEU A 143 1.14 14.23 -20.48
C LEU A 143 1.16 14.04 -18.96
N SER A 144 2.02 14.78 -18.24
CA SER A 144 1.99 14.84 -16.79
C SER A 144 0.67 15.40 -16.25
N TYR A 145 0.14 16.49 -16.83
CA TYR A 145 -1.16 17.05 -16.43
C TYR A 145 -2.31 16.07 -16.66
N PHE A 146 -2.30 15.36 -17.79
CA PHE A 146 -3.29 14.32 -18.06
C PHE A 146 -3.23 13.19 -17.02
N ILE A 147 -2.03 12.72 -16.66
CA ILE A 147 -1.90 11.65 -15.66
C ILE A 147 -2.29 12.16 -14.27
N TYR A 148 -1.99 13.41 -13.90
CA TYR A 148 -2.46 13.99 -12.65
C TYR A 148 -3.99 14.00 -12.53
N PHE A 149 -4.71 14.16 -13.64
CA PHE A 149 -6.17 14.11 -13.66
C PHE A 149 -6.70 12.66 -13.50
N VAL A 150 -6.00 11.69 -14.08
CA VAL A 150 -6.40 10.27 -14.08
C VAL A 150 -5.97 9.52 -12.81
N HIS A 151 -4.83 9.88 -12.22
CA HIS A 151 -4.39 9.33 -10.94
C HIS A 151 -5.43 9.73 -9.88
N PRO A 152 -5.98 8.79 -9.08
CA PRO A 152 -7.14 9.03 -8.23
C PRO A 152 -6.99 10.30 -7.39
N TYR A 153 -7.79 11.30 -7.78
CA TYR A 153 -8.08 12.55 -7.08
C TYR A 153 -6.94 13.59 -7.06
N ASN A 154 -6.93 14.47 -8.09
CA ASN A 154 -6.53 15.86 -7.90
C ASN A 154 -7.69 16.79 -8.25
N GLU A 155 -8.53 17.09 -7.26
CA GLU A 155 -9.45 18.22 -7.31
C GLU A 155 -8.71 19.53 -6.97
N TYR A 156 -7.64 19.84 -7.70
CA TYR A 156 -6.98 21.17 -7.67
C TYR A 156 -6.37 21.53 -9.03
N THR A 157 -7.20 21.56 -10.07
CA THR A 157 -7.15 22.67 -11.02
C THR A 157 -7.57 23.94 -10.27
N GLY A 158 -6.61 24.63 -9.65
CA GLY A 158 -6.99 25.72 -8.74
C GLY A 158 -5.88 26.57 -8.13
N ARG A 159 -4.74 26.74 -8.80
CA ARG A 159 -4.03 28.03 -8.83
C ARG A 159 -2.90 28.02 -9.85
N MET A 160 -3.02 28.96 -10.77
CA MET A 160 -1.98 29.52 -11.62
C MET A 160 -0.74 29.89 -10.80
#